data_AF-A0A1M4VP60-F1
#
_entry.id   AF-A0A1M4VP60-F1
#
_cell.length_a   1.000
_cell.length_b   1.000
_cell.length_c   1.000
_cell.angle_alpha   90.00
_cell.angle_beta   90.00
_cell.angle_gamma   90.00
#
_symmetry.space_group_name_H-M   'P 1'
#
loop_
_entity.id
_entity.type
_entity.pdbx_description
1 polymer ?
#
loop_
_entity_poly.entity_id
_entity_poly.type
_entity_poly.pdbx_seq_one_letter_code
_entity_poly.pdbx_strand_id
1 'polypeptide(L)'
;MRQLALLVLALATAAAAWWWFTTEMPRREREREAAAEAAAIQAARANSLYRWRDEDGHLHVSDSPPKGRRYERISKTPREGIEVDGRRQ
;
A
#
# COMPACT_ATOMS: atom_id res chain seq x y z
N MET A 1 37.16 38.80 -17.94
CA MET A 1 37.75 37.73 -17.10
C MET A 1 37.08 37.58 -15.74
N ARG A 2 37.05 38.61 -14.87
CA ARG A 2 36.53 38.46 -13.48
C ARG A 2 35.03 38.10 -13.39
N GLN A 3 34.21 38.64 -14.28
CA GLN A 3 32.77 38.31 -14.35
C GLN A 3 32.52 36.87 -14.79
N LEU A 4 33.30 36.37 -15.76
CA LEU A 4 33.23 34.97 -16.17
C LEU A 4 33.64 34.02 -15.04
N ALA A 5 34.67 34.37 -14.27
CA ALA A 5 35.09 33.61 -13.10
C ALA A 5 33.99 33.55 -12.02
N LEU A 6 33.31 34.66 -11.76
CA LEU A 6 32.19 34.71 -10.81
C LEU A 6 30.98 33.90 -11.28
N LEU A 7 30.67 33.93 -12.58
CA LEU A 7 29.60 33.14 -13.16
C LEU A 7 29.88 31.63 -13.08
N VAL A 8 31.11 31.23 -13.41
CA VAL A 8 31.53 29.82 -13.29
C VAL A 8 31.49 29.36 -11.84
N LEU A 9 31.94 30.20 -10.90
CA LEU A 9 31.86 29.89 -9.47
C LEU A 9 30.42 29.74 -8.99
N ALA A 10 29.53 30.63 -9.40
CA ALA A 10 28.11 30.56 -9.07
C ALA A 10 27.46 29.28 -9.60
N LEU A 11 27.72 28.94 -10.87
CA LEU A 11 27.23 27.70 -11.49
C LEU A 11 27.78 26.45 -10.79
N ALA A 12 29.06 26.43 -10.44
CA ALA A 12 29.66 25.32 -9.71
C ALA A 12 29.03 25.14 -8.33
N THR A 13 28.79 26.23 -7.59
CA THR A 13 28.11 26.16 -6.28
C THR A 13 26.65 25.72 -6.40
N ALA A 14 25.92 26.17 -7.42
CA ALA A 14 24.54 25.74 -7.67
C ALA A 14 24.47 24.25 -8.03
N ALA A 15 25.37 23.77 -8.88
CA ALA A 15 25.45 22.36 -9.26
C ALA A 15 25.83 21.46 -8.06
N ALA A 16 26.77 21.91 -7.21
CA ALA A 16 27.14 21.19 -5.99
C ALA A 16 25.98 21.13 -4.98
N ALA A 17 25.26 22.24 -4.78
CA ALA A 17 24.09 22.28 -3.91
C ALA A 17 22.94 21.40 -4.44
N TRP A 18 22.70 21.43 -5.75
CA TRP A 18 21.73 20.56 -6.41
C TRP A 18 22.11 19.08 -6.26
N TRP A 19 23.37 18.72 -6.55
CA TRP A 19 23.87 17.37 -6.39
C TRP A 19 23.67 16.88 -4.94
N TRP A 20 24.12 17.64 -3.95
CA TRP A 20 23.94 17.32 -2.53
C TRP A 20 22.47 17.12 -2.14
N PHE A 21 21.59 18.02 -2.58
CA PHE A 21 20.15 17.94 -2.32
C PHE A 21 19.53 16.68 -2.96
N THR A 22 19.90 16.36 -4.20
CA THR A 22 19.43 15.16 -4.91
C THR A 22 20.04 13.86 -4.38
N THR A 23 21.19 13.90 -3.70
CA THR A 23 21.77 12.72 -3.03
C THR A 23 21.22 12.49 -1.63
N GLU A 24 20.66 13.51 -0.97
CA GLU A 24 20.04 13.38 0.37
C GLU A 24 18.55 12.99 0.30
N MET A 25 17.85 13.35 -0.78
CA MET A 25 16.45 12.94 -1.03
C MET A 25 16.17 11.45 -1.38
N PRO A 26 17.05 10.65 -2.01
CA PRO A 26 16.72 9.32 -2.51
C PRO A 26 16.61 8.28 -1.39
N ARG A 27 17.02 8.62 -0.16
CA ARG A 27 16.69 7.81 1.03
C ARG A 27 15.21 7.92 1.40
N ARG A 28 14.64 9.13 1.37
CA ARG A 28 13.26 9.38 1.78
C ARG A 28 12.23 8.88 0.77
N GLU A 29 12.54 8.93 -0.53
CA GLU A 29 11.62 8.40 -1.55
C GLU A 29 11.55 6.88 -1.51
N ARG A 30 12.71 6.20 -1.42
CA ARG A 30 12.73 4.72 -1.29
C ARG A 30 12.07 4.24 0.01
N GLU A 31 12.26 4.95 1.12
CA GLU A 31 11.58 4.64 2.38
C GLU A 31 10.05 4.84 2.28
N ARG A 32 9.59 5.87 1.56
CA ARG A 32 8.16 6.11 1.32
C ARG A 32 7.56 5.07 0.39
N GLU A 33 8.26 4.68 -0.66
CA GLU A 33 7.82 3.61 -1.57
C GLU A 33 7.73 2.27 -0.83
N ALA A 34 8.75 1.91 -0.05
CA ALA A 34 8.73 0.70 0.77
C ALA A 34 7.62 0.72 1.83
N ALA A 35 7.37 1.88 2.46
CA ALA A 35 6.27 2.05 3.40
C ALA A 35 4.89 1.96 2.73
N ALA A 36 4.74 2.51 1.52
CA ALA A 36 3.51 2.43 0.74
C ALA A 36 3.22 1.00 0.28
N GLU A 37 4.25 0.27 -0.16
CA GLU A 37 4.14 -1.14 -0.55
C GLU A 37 3.77 -2.02 0.65
N ALA A 38 4.43 -1.82 1.80
CA ALA A 38 4.08 -2.51 3.05
C ALA A 38 2.65 -2.20 3.51
N ALA A 39 2.22 -0.94 3.41
CA ALA A 39 0.85 -0.53 3.72
C ALA A 39 -0.17 -1.16 2.77
N ALA A 40 0.12 -1.26 1.48
CA ALA A 40 -0.74 -1.92 0.51
C ALA A 40 -0.89 -3.43 0.78
N ILE A 41 0.22 -4.11 1.12
CA ILE A 41 0.19 -5.54 1.50
C ILE A 41 -0.61 -5.74 2.79
N GLN A 42 -0.43 -4.88 3.79
CA GLN A 42 -1.19 -4.95 5.04
C GLN A 42 -2.67 -4.64 4.82
N ALA A 43 -3.00 -3.64 4.01
CA ALA A 43 -4.38 -3.32 3.64
C ALA A 43 -5.04 -4.51 2.92
N ALA A 44 -4.34 -5.16 1.98
CA ALA A 44 -4.83 -6.34 1.30
C ALA A 44 -5.10 -7.52 2.26
N ARG A 45 -4.23 -7.73 3.26
CA ARG A 45 -4.44 -8.75 4.32
C ARG A 45 -5.58 -8.39 5.25
N ALA A 46 -5.70 -7.12 5.66
CA ALA A 46 -6.81 -6.64 6.48
C ALA A 46 -8.16 -6.70 5.73
N ASN A 47 -8.11 -6.79 4.41
CA ASN A 47 -9.28 -6.90 3.55
C ASN A 47 -9.68 -8.34 3.20
N SER A 48 -8.95 -9.36 3.63
CA SER A 48 -9.33 -10.74 3.33
C SER A 48 -10.22 -11.33 4.42
N LEU A 49 -11.45 -11.69 4.06
CA LEU A 49 -12.35 -12.51 4.86
C LEU A 49 -12.37 -13.94 4.30
N TYR A 50 -12.63 -14.90 5.16
CA TYR A 50 -12.71 -16.32 4.83
C TYR A 50 -14.14 -16.78 5.04
N ARG A 51 -14.76 -17.31 3.98
CA ARG A 51 -16.12 -17.84 3.97
C ARG A 51 -16.10 -19.35 3.78
N TRP A 52 -16.85 -20.09 4.59
CA TRP A 52 -17.02 -21.53 4.40
C TRP A 52 -18.40 -21.98 4.85
N ARG A 53 -18.76 -23.21 4.49
CA ARG A 53 -19.92 -23.91 5.02
C ARG A 53 -19.47 -25.03 5.95
N ASP A 54 -20.18 -25.22 7.04
CA ASP A 54 -20.00 -26.41 7.89
C ASP A 54 -20.81 -27.60 7.35
N GLU A 55 -20.73 -28.74 8.05
CA GLU A 55 -21.41 -29.99 7.66
C GLU A 55 -22.93 -29.90 7.80
N ASP A 56 -23.41 -29.02 8.68
CA ASP A 56 -24.83 -28.72 8.91
C ASP A 56 -25.38 -27.72 7.86
N GLY A 57 -24.53 -27.22 6.97
CA GLY A 57 -24.88 -26.31 5.89
C GLY A 57 -24.92 -24.83 6.30
N HIS A 58 -24.53 -24.47 7.53
CA HIS A 58 -24.46 -23.09 7.97
C HIS A 58 -23.28 -22.36 7.34
N LEU A 59 -23.53 -21.10 6.95
CA LEU A 59 -22.51 -20.22 6.38
C LEU A 59 -21.77 -19.49 7.49
N HIS A 60 -20.45 -19.60 7.48
CA HIS A 60 -19.55 -18.90 8.41
C HIS A 60 -18.63 -17.95 7.65
N VAL A 61 -18.36 -16.79 8.25
CA VAL A 61 -17.41 -15.80 7.75
C VAL A 61 -16.49 -15.39 8.90
N SER A 62 -15.18 -15.43 8.68
CA SER A 62 -14.17 -15.07 9.70
C SER A 62 -12.97 -14.36 9.07
N ASP A 63 -12.28 -13.55 9.88
CA ASP A 63 -10.99 -12.95 9.53
C ASP A 63 -9.84 -13.99 9.53
N SER A 64 -10.06 -15.19 10.06
CA SER A 64 -9.06 -16.27 10.12
C SER A 64 -9.47 -17.49 9.30
N PRO A 65 -8.52 -18.17 8.62
CA PRO A 65 -8.82 -19.36 7.83
C PRO A 65 -9.20 -20.54 8.76
N PRO A 66 -10.25 -21.31 8.41
CA PRO A 66 -10.63 -22.50 9.17
C PRO A 66 -9.61 -23.63 8.95
N LYS A 67 -9.30 -24.37 10.01
CA LYS A 67 -8.40 -25.53 9.94
C LYS A 67 -9.14 -26.76 9.42
N GLY A 68 -8.56 -27.45 8.44
CA GLY A 68 -9.09 -28.73 7.94
C GLY A 68 -10.37 -28.62 7.11
N ARG A 69 -10.79 -27.41 6.71
CA ARG A 69 -12.00 -27.20 5.88
C ARG A 69 -11.66 -26.41 4.63
N ARG A 70 -12.39 -26.69 3.54
CA ARG A 70 -12.33 -25.85 2.35
C ARG A 70 -12.99 -24.51 2.66
N TYR A 71 -12.29 -23.44 2.33
CA TYR A 71 -12.77 -22.08 2.50
C TYR A 71 -12.57 -21.31 1.20
N GLU A 72 -13.41 -20.32 1.01
CA GLU A 72 -13.31 -19.33 -0.06
C GLU A 72 -12.85 -18.01 0.56
N ARG A 73 -11.86 -17.35 -0.06
CA ARG A 73 -11.38 -16.05 0.39
C ARG A 73 -12.16 -14.96 -0.33
N ILE A 74 -12.79 -14.06 0.41
CA ILE A 74 -13.60 -12.95 -0.10
C ILE A 74 -13.00 -11.61 0.37
N SER A 75 -13.24 -10.52 -0.37
CA SER A 75 -12.82 -9.19 0.06
C SER A 75 -13.81 -8.60 1.08
N LYS A 76 -13.29 -7.90 2.08
CA LYS A 76 -14.05 -7.13 3.07
C LYS A 76 -14.61 -5.84 2.48
N THR A 77 -13.94 -5.28 1.47
CA THR A 77 -14.46 -4.12 0.73
C THR A 77 -15.71 -4.57 -0.03
N PRO A 78 -16.88 -3.98 0.26
CA PRO A 78 -18.04 -4.14 -0.58
C PRO A 78 -17.70 -3.59 -1.96
N ARG A 79 -18.05 -4.31 -3.01
CA ARG A 79 -18.02 -3.73 -4.36
C ARG A 79 -19.01 -2.58 -4.38
N GLU A 80 -18.61 -1.40 -4.87
CA GLU A 80 -19.50 -0.26 -5.04
C GLU A 80 -20.77 -0.73 -5.78
N GLY A 81 -21.93 -0.60 -5.14
CA GLY A 81 -23.24 -1.02 -5.69
C GLY A 81 -23.83 -2.33 -5.16
N ILE A 82 -23.25 -3.00 -4.15
CA ILE A 82 -23.92 -4.15 -3.50
C ILE A 82 -24.76 -3.67 -2.31
N GLU A 83 -26.08 -3.67 -2.50
CA GLU A 83 -27.08 -3.50 -1.44
C GLU A 83 -27.30 -4.84 -0.71
N VAL A 84 -27.16 -4.83 0.62
CA VAL A 84 -27.38 -6.02 1.47
C VAL A 84 -28.77 -5.89 2.08
N ASP A 85 -29.73 -6.67 1.57
CA ASP A 85 -31.07 -6.76 2.16
C ASP A 85 -31.08 -7.79 3.31
N GLY A 86 -31.17 -7.28 4.53
CA GLY A 86 -31.25 -8.07 5.77
C GLY A 86 -32.64 -8.61 6.11
N ARG A 87 -33.63 -8.52 5.21
CA ARG A 87 -35.05 -8.83 5.52
C ARG A 87 -35.58 -10.19 5.05
N ARG A 88 -34.75 -11.24 4.99
CA ARG A 88 -35.29 -12.62 4.94
C ARG A 88 -35.19 -13.29 6.30
N GLN A 89 -36.30 -13.24 7.04
CA GLN A 89 -36.73 -14.30 7.95
C GLN A 89 -37.77 -15.15 7.22
#